data_AF-A0A944D3Z7-F1
#
_entry.id   AF-A0A944D3Z7-F1
#
_cell.length_a   1.000
_cell.length_b   1.000
_cell.length_c   1.000
_cell.angle_alpha   90.00
_cell.angle_beta   90.00
_cell.angle_gamma   90.00
#
_symmetry.space_group_name_H-M   'P 1'
#
loop_
_entity.id
_entity.type
_entity.pdbx_description
1 polymer ?
#
loop_
_entity_poly.entity_id
_entity_poly.type
_entity_poly.pdbx_seq_one_letter_code
_entity_poly.pdbx_strand_id
1 'polypeptide(L)'
;MHTKHFFLLGAIALFVVPSISSAATFPKPSVDKSTITKHRATIQWEAQSNVDFYRIRLLDSTCTTLLRVKDIASTATEKRLKNLDTNTRYCVRMRAFYTDNTKSDLSDRKKFTTKHANRFGLNFIRFYNDDSAALEEGTTPSAVDSDFSALGIDTFRQITSADLLWELVEAREDTFDFANADGVLKTTTHKPIVDLFSYQLADSTTPWEMLQGDDTVEPTLTQEAEDYVVAVVERYKDDVKFWEIGNEMAHWELEQPGVFPVADQARWLKAVSDIIREHDDNAVILLPGLISITEDNVDDWLEEVVHTVGSDWFDVVNYHYYGRWQGFAVARDALQNLSEELDISDKLFWQTETGTSSDPTNTTRTNYPNSTDQQAADIFRRAMLAYDAGDEVIMWHTYIGNDDDGEAFRYFGVVNEDMSKQPAYYTVQLLTDEITKFTQITRDETASDQFVYDIERPNGSHAYVAWDAQTSTMTVPSDVSEMTSVVPNSNGTFTWTSVTPGETISLTDIPVLMK
;
A
#
# COMPACT_ATOMS: atom_id res chain seq x y z
N MET A 1 21.10 -40.61 96.01
CA MET A 1 20.76 -41.68 95.05
C MET A 1 20.13 -41.03 93.82
N HIS A 2 20.66 -41.36 92.65
CA HIS A 2 20.22 -41.04 91.28
C HIS A 2 20.40 -39.60 90.75
N THR A 3 21.46 -39.49 89.95
CA THR A 3 21.90 -38.43 89.05
C THR A 3 20.96 -38.30 87.85
N LYS A 4 20.60 -37.07 87.46
CA LYS A 4 20.21 -36.71 86.09
C LYS A 4 20.91 -35.40 85.71
N HIS A 5 21.68 -35.46 84.63
CA HIS A 5 22.34 -34.31 84.02
C HIS A 5 21.33 -33.46 83.24
N PHE A 6 21.43 -32.13 83.35
CA PHE A 6 20.95 -31.22 82.32
C PHE A 6 21.94 -30.04 82.19
N PHE A 7 22.42 -29.84 80.97
CA PHE A 7 23.37 -28.81 80.57
C PHE A 7 22.69 -27.45 80.43
N LEU A 8 23.43 -26.41 80.82
CA LEU A 8 23.12 -24.99 80.81
C LEU A 8 23.62 -24.32 79.51
N LEU A 9 23.17 -23.07 79.28
CA LEU A 9 23.67 -21.99 78.39
C LEU A 9 22.64 -21.66 77.30
N GLY A 10 22.13 -20.44 77.12
CA GLY A 10 22.62 -19.11 77.50
C GLY A 10 22.46 -18.24 76.24
N ALA A 11 21.32 -17.56 76.10
CA ALA A 11 20.94 -16.86 74.87
C ALA A 11 21.56 -15.45 74.81
N ILE A 12 22.26 -15.15 73.71
CA ILE A 12 22.71 -13.82 73.29
C ILE A 12 21.85 -13.43 72.09
N ALA A 13 21.15 -12.29 72.18
CA ALA A 13 20.36 -11.74 71.08
C ALA A 13 21.28 -10.96 70.11
N LEU A 14 21.34 -11.40 68.86
CA LEU A 14 21.96 -10.67 67.75
C LEU A 14 20.84 -10.04 66.90
N PHE A 15 20.83 -8.72 66.77
CA PHE A 15 19.98 -8.01 65.81
C PHE A 15 20.56 -8.21 64.40
N VAL A 16 19.80 -8.87 63.52
CA VAL A 16 20.09 -8.97 62.09
C VAL A 16 19.33 -7.83 61.39
N VAL A 17 20.07 -6.89 60.80
CA VAL A 17 19.51 -5.94 59.82
C VAL A 17 19.41 -6.71 58.48
N PRO A 18 18.24 -6.81 57.84
CA PRO A 18 18.15 -7.49 56.56
C PRO A 18 18.74 -6.61 55.46
N SER A 19 19.81 -7.06 54.82
CA SER A 19 20.30 -6.49 53.57
C SER A 19 19.34 -6.88 52.44
N ILE A 20 18.38 -6.02 52.13
CA ILE A 20 17.61 -6.14 50.88
C ILE A 20 18.44 -5.45 49.80
N SER A 21 19.25 -6.25 49.11
CA SER A 21 19.72 -5.93 47.77
C SER A 21 19.14 -7.00 46.84
N SER A 22 17.85 -6.89 46.56
CA SER A 22 17.32 -7.51 45.34
C SER A 22 17.79 -6.61 44.20
N ALA A 23 18.74 -7.08 43.40
CA ALA A 23 19.06 -6.41 42.14
C ALA A 23 17.74 -6.15 41.40
N ALA A 24 17.43 -4.87 41.15
CA ALA A 24 16.20 -4.49 40.47
C ALA A 24 16.12 -5.24 39.14
N THR A 25 15.15 -6.14 39.02
CA THR A 25 14.92 -6.88 37.78
C THR A 25 14.53 -5.87 36.72
N PHE A 26 15.29 -5.77 35.62
CA PHE A 26 14.96 -4.86 34.53
C PHE A 26 13.78 -5.43 33.72
N PRO A 27 12.90 -4.55 33.18
CA PRO A 27 11.81 -4.98 32.32
C PRO A 27 12.35 -5.68 31.07
N LYS A 28 11.68 -6.76 30.66
CA LYS A 28 12.05 -7.57 29.49
C LYS A 28 11.06 -7.31 28.35
N PRO A 29 11.33 -6.35 27.45
CA PRO A 29 10.46 -6.13 26.32
C PRO A 29 10.52 -7.33 25.36
N SER A 30 9.40 -7.63 24.74
CA SER A 30 9.26 -8.43 23.54
C SER A 30 8.59 -7.58 22.44
N VAL A 31 8.84 -7.94 21.19
CA VAL A 31 8.09 -7.37 20.05
C VAL A 31 7.09 -8.45 19.64
N ASP A 32 5.80 -8.10 19.62
CA ASP A 32 4.79 -9.00 19.08
C ASP A 32 4.90 -9.00 17.55
N LYS A 33 5.42 -10.10 17.00
CA LYS A 33 5.68 -10.24 15.56
C LYS A 33 4.41 -10.16 14.71
N SER A 34 3.25 -10.57 15.26
CA SER A 34 1.98 -10.52 14.53
C SER A 34 1.53 -9.08 14.24
N THR A 35 1.91 -8.14 15.11
CA THR A 35 1.52 -6.72 15.04
C THR A 35 2.44 -5.86 14.16
N ILE A 36 3.53 -6.42 13.65
CA ILE A 36 4.47 -5.68 12.81
C ILE A 36 3.83 -5.40 11.45
N THR A 37 3.70 -4.12 11.11
CA THR A 37 3.24 -3.64 9.81
C THR A 37 4.31 -2.75 9.16
N LYS A 38 3.96 -2.06 8.06
CA LYS A 38 4.83 -1.08 7.41
C LYS A 38 5.20 0.11 8.31
N HIS A 39 4.27 0.58 9.16
CA HIS A 39 4.49 1.75 10.03
C HIS A 39 4.24 1.50 11.51
N ARG A 40 3.91 0.27 11.91
CA ARG A 40 3.52 -0.07 13.29
C ARG A 40 4.21 -1.31 13.80
N ALA A 41 4.40 -1.37 15.11
CA ALA A 41 4.79 -2.58 15.85
C ALA A 41 4.36 -2.43 17.31
N THR A 42 3.93 -3.51 17.95
CA THR A 42 3.59 -3.50 19.38
C THR A 42 4.73 -4.09 20.21
N ILE A 43 5.12 -3.36 21.24
CA ILE A 43 6.09 -3.79 22.25
C ILE A 43 5.32 -4.21 23.49
N GLN A 44 5.64 -5.38 24.06
CA GLN A 44 5.01 -5.91 25.28
C GLN A 44 6.05 -6.15 26.36
N TRP A 45 5.66 -6.09 27.63
CA TRP A 45 6.51 -6.39 28.78
C TRP A 45 5.68 -6.80 30.01
N GLU A 46 6.31 -7.52 30.94
CA GLU A 46 5.69 -7.86 32.22
C GLU A 46 5.70 -6.65 33.17
N ALA A 47 4.56 -6.40 33.82
CA ALA A 47 4.46 -5.39 34.87
C ALA A 47 5.37 -5.75 36.06
N GLN A 48 5.93 -4.72 36.70
CA GLN A 48 6.82 -4.85 37.84
C GLN A 48 6.28 -4.03 39.02
N SER A 49 6.51 -4.53 40.24
CA SER A 49 6.08 -3.84 41.45
C SER A 49 6.90 -2.56 41.70
N ASN A 50 6.25 -1.57 42.33
CA ASN A 50 6.85 -0.29 42.75
C ASN A 50 7.39 0.58 41.59
N VAL A 51 6.99 0.31 40.35
CA VAL A 51 7.30 1.17 39.19
C VAL A 51 6.37 2.38 39.18
N ASP A 52 6.94 3.57 39.00
CA ASP A 52 6.23 4.82 38.75
C ASP A 52 5.91 4.97 37.25
N PHE A 53 6.91 4.75 36.39
CA PHE A 53 6.72 4.70 34.94
C PHE A 53 7.82 3.90 34.23
N TYR A 54 7.53 3.49 32.99
CA TYR A 54 8.51 2.89 32.09
C TYR A 54 8.97 3.90 31.04
N ARG A 55 10.24 3.85 30.64
CA ARG A 55 10.76 4.64 29.51
C ARG A 55 11.18 3.72 28.38
N ILE A 56 10.47 3.80 27.26
CA ILE A 56 10.79 3.09 26.02
C ILE A 56 11.70 3.96 25.16
N ARG A 57 12.71 3.34 24.55
CA ARG A 57 13.62 3.96 23.58
C ARG A 57 13.56 3.19 22.27
N LEU A 58 13.24 3.90 21.20
CA LEU A 58 13.36 3.42 19.83
C LEU A 58 14.69 3.91 19.25
N LEU A 59 15.46 3.00 18.70
CA LEU A 59 16.75 3.26 18.07
C LEU A 59 16.72 2.85 16.60
N ASP A 60 17.66 3.42 15.85
CA ASP A 60 17.94 3.13 14.45
C ASP A 60 18.34 1.68 14.16
N SER A 61 18.58 1.38 12.89
CA SER A 61 18.95 0.06 12.37
C SER A 61 20.27 -0.47 12.94
N THR A 62 21.19 0.43 13.32
CA THR A 62 22.47 0.10 13.97
C THR A 62 22.31 -0.18 15.47
N CYS A 63 21.14 0.12 16.05
CA CYS A 63 20.85 0.14 17.47
C CYS A 63 21.72 1.08 18.32
N THR A 64 22.25 2.15 17.73
CA THR A 64 23.15 3.08 18.44
C THR A 64 22.54 4.47 18.55
N THR A 65 21.87 4.94 17.52
CA THR A 65 21.26 6.27 17.48
C THR A 65 19.87 6.22 18.08
N LEU A 66 19.59 7.13 19.02
CA LEU A 66 18.27 7.25 19.62
C LEU A 66 17.35 8.06 18.71
N LEU A 67 16.28 7.44 18.22
CA LEU A 67 15.29 8.10 17.36
C LEU A 67 14.16 8.72 18.17
N ARG A 68 13.55 7.94 19.08
CA ARG A 68 12.39 8.37 19.88
C ARG A 68 12.46 7.85 21.32
N VAL A 69 11.88 8.63 22.24
CA VAL A 69 11.71 8.28 23.65
C VAL A 69 10.27 8.51 24.05
N LYS A 70 9.68 7.56 24.80
CA LYS A 70 8.35 7.73 25.37
C LYS A 70 8.28 7.18 26.79
N ASP A 71 7.70 7.97 27.69
CA ASP A 71 7.34 7.53 29.04
C ASP A 71 5.91 6.97 29.02
N ILE A 72 5.75 5.83 29.70
CA ILE A 72 4.52 5.04 29.73
C ILE A 72 4.16 4.79 31.19
N ALA A 73 2.87 4.93 31.52
CA ALA A 73 2.35 4.68 32.86
C ALA A 73 2.74 3.28 33.38
N SER A 74 2.95 3.16 34.69
CA SER A 74 3.32 1.90 35.35
C SER A 74 2.31 0.77 35.21
N THR A 75 1.05 1.08 34.91
CA THR A 75 -0.01 0.10 34.69
C THR A 75 0.00 -0.53 33.30
N ALA A 76 0.73 0.05 32.34
CA ALA A 76 0.78 -0.48 30.99
C ALA A 76 1.73 -1.67 30.90
N THR A 77 1.33 -2.66 30.12
CA THR A 77 2.14 -3.84 29.75
C THR A 77 2.46 -3.87 28.25
N GLU A 78 2.00 -2.88 27.48
CA GLU A 78 2.27 -2.78 26.06
C GLU A 78 2.30 -1.34 25.52
N LYS A 79 2.91 -1.17 24.35
CA LYS A 79 2.93 0.08 23.59
C LYS A 79 2.98 -0.19 22.08
N ARG A 80 1.95 0.28 21.37
CA ARG A 80 1.95 0.40 19.92
C ARG A 80 2.86 1.56 19.49
N LEU A 81 3.89 1.25 18.73
CA LEU A 81 4.72 2.18 17.97
C LEU A 81 4.00 2.49 16.65
N LYS A 82 4.00 3.75 16.24
CA LYS A 82 3.41 4.25 14.98
C LYS A 82 4.46 5.09 14.24
N ASN A 83 4.20 5.46 12.99
CA ASN A 83 5.07 6.31 12.16
C ASN A 83 6.50 5.73 12.15
N LEU A 84 6.60 4.45 11.84
CA LEU A 84 7.86 3.78 11.55
C LEU A 84 8.06 3.81 10.03
N ASP A 85 9.29 3.92 9.59
CA ASP A 85 9.70 3.80 8.20
C ASP A 85 9.51 2.34 7.76
N THR A 86 9.16 2.16 6.49
CA THR A 86 8.85 0.84 5.92
C THR A 86 10.12 0.03 5.71
N ASN A 87 10.01 -1.30 5.80
CA ASN A 87 11.15 -2.23 5.72
C ASN A 87 12.39 -1.86 6.56
N THR A 88 12.18 -1.11 7.63
CA THR A 88 13.28 -0.52 8.39
C THR A 88 13.48 -1.32 9.64
N ARG A 89 14.74 -1.69 9.88
CA ARG A 89 15.14 -2.35 11.11
C ARG A 89 15.18 -1.31 12.23
N TYR A 90 14.52 -1.65 13.33
CA TYR A 90 14.55 -0.88 14.57
C TYR A 90 15.08 -1.71 15.71
N CYS A 91 15.56 -1.02 16.73
CA CYS A 91 15.86 -1.63 18.01
C CYS A 91 15.07 -0.93 19.10
N VAL A 92 14.37 -1.70 19.92
CA VAL A 92 13.71 -1.19 21.13
C VAL A 92 14.48 -1.66 22.36
N ARG A 93 14.54 -0.79 23.36
CA ARG A 93 14.89 -1.16 24.73
C ARG A 93 14.15 -0.28 25.71
N MET A 94 14.05 -0.73 26.95
CA MET A 94 13.31 0.00 27.98
C MET A 94 13.98 -0.08 29.35
N ARG A 95 13.52 0.74 30.28
CA ARG A 95 13.86 0.67 31.70
C ARG A 95 12.70 1.14 32.56
N ALA A 96 12.68 0.72 33.81
CA ALA A 96 11.72 1.15 34.81
C ALA A 96 12.29 2.30 35.66
N PHE A 97 11.41 3.21 36.09
CA PHE A 97 11.65 4.20 37.13
C PHE A 97 10.75 3.88 38.31
N TYR A 98 11.31 3.81 39.51
CA TYR A 98 10.61 3.35 40.70
C TYR A 98 10.16 4.52 41.58
N THR A 99 9.16 4.28 42.43
CA THR A 99 8.58 5.30 43.32
C THR A 99 9.55 5.82 44.39
N ASP A 100 10.67 5.12 44.62
CA ASP A 100 11.77 5.53 45.50
C ASP A 100 12.82 6.40 44.79
N ASN A 101 12.53 6.89 43.58
CA ASN A 101 13.42 7.64 42.69
C ASN A 101 14.64 6.86 42.18
N THR A 102 14.68 5.53 42.32
CA THR A 102 15.67 4.70 41.65
C THR A 102 15.21 4.32 40.23
N LYS A 103 16.11 3.74 39.44
CA LYS A 103 15.81 3.26 38.08
C LYS A 103 16.52 1.95 37.81
N SER A 104 15.92 1.12 36.97
CA SER A 104 16.57 -0.10 36.50
C SER A 104 17.67 0.22 35.49
N ASP A 105 18.55 -0.75 35.27
CA ASP A 105 19.35 -0.80 34.06
C ASP A 105 18.45 -0.88 32.82
N LEU A 106 19.02 -0.55 31.66
CA LEU A 106 18.35 -0.72 30.38
C LEU A 106 18.30 -2.19 30.01
N SER A 107 17.15 -2.61 29.49
CA SER A 107 16.96 -3.95 28.95
C SER A 107 17.92 -4.24 27.79
N ASP A 108 18.04 -5.53 27.47
CA ASP A 108 18.56 -5.95 26.18
C ASP A 108 17.80 -5.28 25.03
N ARG A 109 18.50 -5.10 23.92
CA ARG A 109 17.91 -4.59 22.68
C ARG A 109 17.10 -5.70 22.03
N LYS A 110 15.85 -5.40 21.70
CA LYS A 110 15.03 -6.25 20.82
C LYS A 110 14.97 -5.61 19.45
N LYS A 111 15.30 -6.41 18.44
CA LYS A 111 15.29 -5.98 17.04
C LYS A 111 13.98 -6.42 16.40
N PHE A 112 13.47 -5.59 15.51
CA PHE A 112 12.40 -5.95 14.59
C PHE A 112 12.59 -5.16 13.30
N THR A 113 11.98 -5.64 12.22
CA THR A 113 11.96 -4.95 10.93
C THR A 113 10.50 -4.73 10.57
N THR A 114 10.10 -3.51 10.24
CA THR A 114 8.77 -3.24 9.68
C THR A 114 8.59 -3.97 8.35
N LYS A 115 7.35 -4.22 7.94
CA LYS A 115 7.09 -4.90 6.66
C LYS A 115 7.42 -3.98 5.48
N HIS A 116 7.69 -4.57 4.31
CA HIS A 116 7.78 -3.82 3.05
C HIS A 116 6.49 -3.05 2.78
N ALA A 117 6.63 -1.88 2.15
CA ALA A 117 5.50 -1.20 1.53
C ALA A 117 5.10 -2.01 0.30
N ASN A 118 3.79 -2.21 0.10
CA ASN A 118 3.30 -2.61 -1.21
C ASN A 118 3.66 -1.47 -2.16
N ARG A 119 4.24 -1.76 -3.32
CA ARG A 119 4.66 -0.70 -4.23
C ARG A 119 4.10 -0.83 -5.62
N PHE A 120 3.92 -2.06 -6.10
CA PHE A 120 3.34 -2.34 -7.39
C PHE A 120 2.26 -3.42 -7.28
N GLY A 121 1.14 -3.22 -7.96
CA GLY A 121 0.02 -4.12 -7.99
C GLY A 121 -0.67 -4.15 -9.35
N LEU A 122 -1.73 -4.94 -9.44
CA LEU A 122 -2.54 -5.09 -10.66
C LEU A 122 -3.97 -4.66 -10.38
N ASN A 123 -4.57 -3.97 -11.36
CA ASN A 123 -5.94 -3.51 -11.34
C ASN A 123 -6.83 -4.37 -12.26
N PHE A 124 -8.12 -4.42 -11.95
CA PHE A 124 -9.18 -5.06 -12.74
C PHE A 124 -8.95 -6.58 -12.88
N ILE A 125 -9.13 -7.29 -11.77
CA ILE A 125 -8.90 -8.73 -11.65
C ILE A 125 -10.19 -9.50 -11.90
N ARG A 126 -10.26 -10.18 -13.05
CA ARG A 126 -11.48 -10.85 -13.54
C ARG A 126 -11.73 -12.22 -12.89
N PHE A 127 -11.87 -12.31 -11.57
CA PHE A 127 -12.15 -13.60 -10.92
C PHE A 127 -13.43 -14.25 -11.44
N TYR A 128 -13.40 -15.59 -11.54
CA TYR A 128 -14.56 -16.40 -11.94
C TYR A 128 -15.14 -16.07 -13.32
N ASN A 129 -14.32 -15.61 -14.26
CA ASN A 129 -14.75 -15.37 -15.64
C ASN A 129 -14.73 -16.70 -16.42
N ASP A 130 -15.85 -17.04 -17.07
CA ASP A 130 -16.06 -18.29 -17.82
C ASP A 130 -16.32 -18.08 -19.32
N ASP A 131 -16.00 -16.90 -19.87
CA ASP A 131 -16.19 -16.57 -21.30
C ASP A 131 -15.40 -17.53 -22.21
N SER A 132 -14.35 -18.14 -21.69
CA SER A 132 -13.62 -19.24 -22.32
C SER A 132 -13.10 -20.24 -21.28
N ALA A 133 -12.80 -21.46 -21.72
CA ALA A 133 -12.19 -22.47 -20.84
C ALA A 133 -10.82 -22.04 -20.27
N ALA A 134 -10.08 -21.21 -21.00
CA ALA A 134 -8.81 -20.67 -20.52
C ALA A 134 -9.02 -19.65 -19.39
N LEU A 135 -10.03 -18.78 -19.53
CA LEU A 135 -10.42 -17.84 -18.49
C LEU A 135 -11.00 -18.56 -17.27
N GLU A 136 -11.83 -19.60 -17.46
CA GLU A 136 -12.41 -20.39 -16.36
C GLU A 136 -11.32 -20.98 -15.45
N GLU A 137 -10.25 -21.52 -16.05
CA GLU A 137 -9.11 -22.06 -15.29
C GLU A 137 -8.19 -20.94 -14.74
N GLY A 138 -7.89 -19.95 -15.59
CA GLY A 138 -6.93 -18.88 -15.32
C GLY A 138 -7.38 -17.83 -14.32
N THR A 139 -8.69 -17.73 -14.07
CA THR A 139 -9.29 -16.73 -13.18
C THR A 139 -9.83 -17.29 -11.88
N THR A 140 -9.49 -18.54 -11.55
CA THR A 140 -9.76 -19.08 -10.21
C THR A 140 -8.90 -18.35 -9.15
N PRO A 141 -9.39 -18.23 -7.89
CA PRO A 141 -8.59 -17.66 -6.79
C PRO A 141 -7.17 -18.22 -6.70
N SER A 142 -7.03 -19.55 -6.80
CA SER A 142 -5.73 -20.21 -6.74
C SER A 142 -4.80 -19.91 -7.92
N ALA A 143 -5.35 -19.76 -9.13
CA ALA A 143 -4.55 -19.48 -10.32
C ALA A 143 -3.98 -18.06 -10.25
N VAL A 144 -4.83 -17.08 -9.94
CA VAL A 144 -4.43 -15.69 -9.77
C VAL A 144 -3.44 -15.53 -8.60
N ASP A 145 -3.71 -16.12 -7.43
CA ASP A 145 -2.80 -16.05 -6.27
C ASP A 145 -1.41 -16.62 -6.61
N SER A 146 -1.37 -17.71 -7.37
CA SER A 146 -0.12 -18.31 -7.85
C SER A 146 0.62 -17.38 -8.81
N ASP A 147 -0.09 -16.73 -9.72
CA ASP A 147 0.50 -15.84 -10.72
C ASP A 147 1.01 -14.53 -10.07
N PHE A 148 0.24 -13.96 -9.13
CA PHE A 148 0.67 -12.81 -8.34
C PHE A 148 1.89 -13.12 -7.48
N SER A 149 1.93 -14.32 -6.88
CA SER A 149 3.13 -14.78 -6.16
C SER A 149 4.35 -14.90 -7.07
N ALA A 150 4.16 -15.37 -8.30
CA ALA A 150 5.24 -15.47 -9.29
C ALA A 150 5.71 -14.09 -9.78
N LEU A 151 4.79 -13.14 -9.89
CA LEU A 151 5.07 -11.74 -10.24
C LEU A 151 5.61 -10.92 -9.06
N GLY A 152 5.63 -11.44 -7.83
CA GLY A 152 5.99 -10.65 -6.64
C GLY A 152 5.03 -9.49 -6.38
N ILE A 153 3.77 -9.62 -6.80
CA ILE A 153 2.69 -8.68 -6.51
C ILE A 153 2.21 -8.89 -5.08
N ASP A 154 2.05 -7.80 -4.33
CA ASP A 154 1.55 -7.85 -2.95
C ASP A 154 0.10 -7.36 -2.83
N THR A 155 -0.42 -6.64 -3.83
CA THR A 155 -1.70 -5.91 -3.73
C THR A 155 -2.40 -5.87 -5.08
N PHE A 156 -3.73 -5.91 -5.06
CA PHE A 156 -4.57 -5.86 -6.24
C PHE A 156 -5.86 -5.09 -5.96
N ARG A 157 -6.53 -4.60 -7.01
CA ARG A 157 -7.68 -3.68 -6.95
C ARG A 157 -8.69 -4.00 -8.05
N GLN A 158 -9.96 -3.59 -7.87
CA GLN A 158 -11.10 -3.82 -8.78
C GLN A 158 -11.26 -5.29 -9.11
N ILE A 159 -11.93 -6.00 -8.21
CA ILE A 159 -11.98 -7.46 -8.17
C ILE A 159 -13.27 -7.92 -8.85
N THR A 160 -13.33 -7.92 -10.18
CA THR A 160 -14.56 -8.21 -10.92
C THR A 160 -15.23 -9.51 -10.42
N SER A 161 -16.53 -9.43 -10.12
CA SER A 161 -17.37 -10.53 -9.59
C SER A 161 -17.09 -10.99 -8.15
N ALA A 162 -16.03 -10.51 -7.50
CA ALA A 162 -15.69 -10.85 -6.11
C ALA A 162 -15.34 -9.63 -5.25
N ASP A 163 -15.52 -8.42 -5.78
CA ASP A 163 -15.52 -7.17 -5.05
C ASP A 163 -16.77 -7.05 -4.17
N LEU A 164 -16.84 -5.97 -3.41
CA LEU A 164 -17.95 -5.73 -2.50
C LEU A 164 -18.94 -4.70 -3.05
N LEU A 165 -19.14 -4.66 -4.37
CA LEU A 165 -20.18 -3.84 -5.00
C LEU A 165 -21.57 -4.21 -4.45
N TRP A 166 -22.39 -3.21 -4.16
CA TRP A 166 -23.64 -3.41 -3.44
C TRP A 166 -24.61 -4.30 -4.22
N GLU A 167 -24.69 -4.13 -5.53
CA GLU A 167 -25.52 -4.94 -6.41
C GLU A 167 -25.08 -6.40 -6.50
N LEU A 168 -23.80 -6.69 -6.26
CA LEU A 168 -23.29 -8.06 -6.27
C LEU A 168 -23.52 -8.76 -4.93
N VAL A 169 -23.33 -8.03 -3.83
CA VAL A 169 -23.43 -8.60 -2.48
C VAL A 169 -24.83 -8.55 -1.89
N GLU A 170 -25.71 -7.63 -2.31
CA GLU A 170 -27.07 -7.48 -1.80
C GLU A 170 -28.04 -7.03 -2.91
N ALA A 171 -28.20 -7.86 -3.94
CA ALA A 171 -29.11 -7.57 -5.06
C ALA A 171 -30.61 -7.47 -4.67
N ARG A 172 -30.97 -7.87 -3.45
CA ARG A 172 -32.33 -7.80 -2.88
C ARG A 172 -32.22 -7.47 -1.40
N GLU A 173 -33.14 -6.62 -0.93
CA GLU A 173 -33.26 -6.21 0.47
C GLU A 173 -33.05 -7.39 1.44
N ASP A 174 -32.13 -7.22 2.39
CA ASP A 174 -31.77 -8.16 3.45
C ASP A 174 -31.31 -9.55 2.95
N THR A 175 -30.91 -9.67 1.69
CA THR A 175 -30.48 -10.94 1.08
C THR A 175 -29.05 -10.84 0.56
N PHE A 176 -28.10 -11.16 1.43
CA PHE A 176 -26.68 -11.09 1.12
C PHE A 176 -26.14 -12.34 0.42
N ASP A 177 -25.35 -12.17 -0.63
CA ASP A 177 -24.52 -13.19 -1.27
C ASP A 177 -23.04 -12.81 -1.22
N PHE A 178 -22.30 -13.48 -0.33
CA PHE A 178 -20.86 -13.29 -0.16
C PHE A 178 -20.03 -14.40 -0.81
N ALA A 179 -20.61 -15.31 -1.60
CA ALA A 179 -19.93 -16.54 -2.00
C ALA A 179 -18.63 -16.28 -2.77
N ASN A 180 -18.67 -15.39 -3.78
CA ASN A 180 -17.49 -15.04 -4.57
C ASN A 180 -16.48 -14.23 -3.76
N ALA A 181 -16.94 -13.21 -3.05
CA ALA A 181 -16.08 -12.37 -2.22
C ALA A 181 -15.39 -13.16 -1.09
N ASP A 182 -16.09 -14.09 -0.42
CA ASP A 182 -15.48 -15.02 0.54
C ASP A 182 -14.44 -15.92 -0.12
N GLY A 183 -14.72 -16.40 -1.34
CA GLY A 183 -13.82 -17.26 -2.10
C GLY A 183 -12.48 -16.61 -2.42
N VAL A 184 -12.45 -15.27 -2.54
CA VAL A 184 -11.24 -14.48 -2.82
C VAL A 184 -10.68 -13.84 -1.54
N LEU A 185 -11.44 -12.94 -0.91
CA LEU A 185 -10.94 -12.03 0.12
C LEU A 185 -10.51 -12.76 1.40
N LYS A 186 -11.12 -13.91 1.74
CA LYS A 186 -10.76 -14.70 2.93
C LYS A 186 -9.67 -15.73 2.69
N THR A 187 -9.30 -15.96 1.44
CA THR A 187 -8.38 -17.03 1.06
C THR A 187 -7.08 -16.50 0.48
N THR A 188 -7.10 -15.29 -0.08
CA THR A 188 -5.92 -14.69 -0.70
C THR A 188 -4.82 -14.41 0.32
N THR A 189 -3.57 -14.59 -0.11
CA THR A 189 -2.39 -14.18 0.67
C THR A 189 -1.91 -12.77 0.35
N HIS A 190 -2.54 -12.14 -0.65
CA HIS A 190 -2.27 -10.78 -1.10
C HIS A 190 -3.20 -9.79 -0.41
N LYS A 191 -2.96 -8.49 -0.59
CA LYS A 191 -3.76 -7.46 0.05
C LYS A 191 -4.74 -6.85 -0.96
N PRO A 192 -6.05 -7.09 -0.83
CA PRO A 192 -7.01 -6.43 -1.70
C PRO A 192 -7.17 -4.96 -1.31
N ILE A 193 -7.35 -4.11 -2.32
CA ILE A 193 -8.09 -2.85 -2.24
C ILE A 193 -9.49 -3.17 -2.75
N VAL A 194 -10.48 -2.95 -1.90
CA VAL A 194 -11.88 -3.29 -2.18
C VAL A 194 -12.65 -2.02 -2.50
N ASP A 195 -13.42 -2.07 -3.59
CA ASP A 195 -14.36 -1.05 -4.00
C ASP A 195 -15.73 -1.32 -3.38
N LEU A 196 -16.32 -0.31 -2.74
CA LEU A 196 -17.67 -0.35 -2.19
C LEU A 196 -18.68 0.30 -3.13
N PHE A 197 -19.95 -0.07 -2.96
CA PHE A 197 -21.11 0.45 -3.70
C PHE A 197 -21.12 0.10 -5.18
N SER A 198 -20.33 0.77 -6.01
CA SER A 198 -20.26 0.52 -7.45
C SER A 198 -18.91 0.99 -8.01
N TYR A 199 -18.52 0.49 -9.19
CA TYR A 199 -17.30 0.97 -9.84
C TYR A 199 -17.41 2.40 -10.34
N GLN A 200 -18.57 2.87 -10.76
CA GLN A 200 -18.77 4.25 -11.18
C GLN A 200 -20.17 4.68 -10.73
N LEU A 201 -20.33 5.98 -10.49
CA LEU A 201 -21.61 6.56 -10.06
C LEU A 201 -22.14 5.91 -8.78
N ALA A 202 -21.28 5.78 -7.75
CA ALA A 202 -21.71 5.23 -6.46
C ALA A 202 -22.61 6.21 -5.72
N ASP A 203 -23.66 5.69 -5.08
CA ASP A 203 -24.62 6.45 -4.26
C ASP A 203 -25.36 5.52 -3.27
N SER A 204 -26.44 6.00 -2.63
CA SER A 204 -27.21 5.22 -1.63
C SER A 204 -28.48 4.55 -2.19
N THR A 205 -28.67 4.58 -3.50
CA THR A 205 -29.83 3.99 -4.17
C THR A 205 -29.72 2.48 -4.09
N THR A 206 -30.81 1.84 -3.66
CA THR A 206 -30.76 0.39 -3.42
C THR A 206 -30.67 -0.38 -4.74
N PRO A 207 -29.87 -1.47 -4.81
CA PRO A 207 -29.73 -2.23 -6.05
C PRO A 207 -31.06 -2.77 -6.61
N TRP A 208 -32.00 -3.13 -5.74
CA TRP A 208 -33.29 -3.66 -6.16
C TRP A 208 -34.25 -2.60 -6.72
N GLU A 209 -34.08 -1.32 -6.38
CA GLU A 209 -34.82 -0.21 -7.01
C GLU A 209 -34.22 0.10 -8.38
N MET A 210 -32.88 0.18 -8.48
CA MET A 210 -32.17 0.37 -9.76
C MET A 210 -32.51 -0.73 -10.78
N LEU A 211 -32.53 -1.99 -10.35
CA LEU A 211 -32.90 -3.13 -11.21
C LEU A 211 -34.36 -3.09 -11.72
N GLN A 212 -35.21 -2.27 -11.10
CA GLN A 212 -36.59 -2.03 -11.55
C GLN A 212 -36.70 -0.82 -12.51
N GLY A 213 -35.58 -0.18 -12.84
CA GLY A 213 -35.50 0.99 -13.71
C GLY A 213 -35.82 2.31 -13.00
N ASP A 214 -35.64 2.36 -11.68
CA ASP A 214 -35.60 3.63 -10.97
C ASP A 214 -34.19 4.22 -11.06
N ASP A 215 -34.06 5.32 -11.80
CA ASP A 215 -32.80 6.05 -11.96
C ASP A 215 -32.71 7.23 -10.98
N THR A 216 -33.52 7.24 -9.92
CA THR A 216 -33.49 8.28 -8.88
C THR A 216 -32.30 8.06 -7.97
N VAL A 217 -31.43 9.07 -7.89
CA VAL A 217 -30.26 9.05 -7.00
C VAL A 217 -30.65 9.43 -5.59
N GLU A 218 -30.16 8.67 -4.61
CA GLU A 218 -30.24 8.98 -3.18
C GLU A 218 -28.93 9.63 -2.69
N PRO A 219 -28.85 10.97 -2.63
CA PRO A 219 -27.60 11.69 -2.31
C PRO A 219 -27.24 11.67 -0.82
N THR A 220 -28.12 11.11 0.02
CA THR A 220 -27.91 10.96 1.46
C THR A 220 -27.83 9.49 1.81
N LEU A 221 -26.98 9.15 2.77
CA LEU A 221 -26.87 7.79 3.27
C LEU A 221 -28.21 7.29 3.82
N THR A 222 -28.77 6.28 3.16
CA THR A 222 -30.00 5.59 3.55
C THR A 222 -29.72 4.56 4.65
N GLN A 223 -30.77 4.07 5.32
CA GLN A 223 -30.58 3.03 6.34
C GLN A 223 -30.10 1.72 5.71
N GLU A 224 -30.60 1.42 4.52
CA GLU A 224 -30.24 0.25 3.74
C GLU A 224 -28.76 0.29 3.34
N ALA A 225 -28.25 1.45 2.90
CA ALA A 225 -26.83 1.64 2.62
C ALA A 225 -25.96 1.50 3.88
N GLU A 226 -26.41 2.01 5.02
CA GLU A 226 -25.73 1.82 6.30
C GLU A 226 -25.66 0.34 6.70
N ASP A 227 -26.77 -0.38 6.62
CA ASP A 227 -26.85 -1.81 6.98
C ASP A 227 -25.94 -2.67 6.08
N TYR A 228 -25.88 -2.35 4.79
CA TYR A 228 -24.94 -2.96 3.84
C TYR A 228 -23.47 -2.71 4.24
N VAL A 229 -23.08 -1.45 4.50
CA VAL A 229 -21.69 -1.11 4.88
C VAL A 229 -21.32 -1.82 6.19
N VAL A 230 -22.21 -1.82 7.18
CA VAL A 230 -22.00 -2.52 8.46
C VAL A 230 -21.81 -4.03 8.24
N ALA A 231 -22.67 -4.66 7.44
CA ALA A 231 -22.59 -6.09 7.14
C ALA A 231 -21.28 -6.46 6.45
N VAL A 232 -20.82 -5.65 5.50
CA VAL A 232 -19.57 -5.83 4.76
C VAL A 232 -18.36 -5.64 5.67
N VAL A 233 -18.26 -4.52 6.40
CA VAL A 233 -17.10 -4.20 7.22
C VAL A 233 -16.96 -5.20 8.37
N GLU A 234 -18.05 -5.54 9.06
CA GLU A 234 -18.01 -6.56 10.14
C GLU A 234 -17.56 -7.93 9.62
N ARG A 235 -17.90 -8.27 8.38
CA ARG A 235 -17.53 -9.54 7.76
C ARG A 235 -16.04 -9.62 7.40
N TYR A 236 -15.45 -8.52 6.93
CA TYR A 236 -14.14 -8.53 6.28
C TYR A 236 -13.05 -7.70 6.97
N LYS A 237 -13.32 -6.98 8.07
CA LYS A 237 -12.31 -6.16 8.77
C LYS A 237 -11.01 -6.86 9.19
N ASP A 238 -11.02 -8.20 9.32
CA ASP A 238 -9.82 -8.98 9.63
C ASP A 238 -9.01 -9.37 8.38
N ASP A 239 -9.63 -9.32 7.20
CA ASP A 239 -9.08 -9.78 5.91
C ASP A 239 -8.78 -8.60 4.96
N VAL A 240 -9.62 -7.57 4.98
CA VAL A 240 -9.56 -6.38 4.13
C VAL A 240 -9.15 -5.19 4.99
N LYS A 241 -8.16 -4.44 4.50
CA LYS A 241 -7.64 -3.25 5.18
C LYS A 241 -7.84 -1.96 4.40
N PHE A 242 -7.86 -2.06 3.07
CA PHE A 242 -7.88 -0.90 2.18
C PHE A 242 -9.28 -0.83 1.56
N TRP A 243 -10.00 0.23 1.90
CA TRP A 243 -11.38 0.44 1.53
C TRP A 243 -11.49 1.67 0.64
N GLU A 244 -11.95 1.48 -0.58
CA GLU A 244 -12.21 2.53 -1.55
C GLU A 244 -13.72 2.69 -1.71
N ILE A 245 -14.22 3.91 -1.58
CA ILE A 245 -15.66 4.18 -1.49
C ILE A 245 -16.15 4.68 -2.85
N GLY A 246 -16.56 3.77 -3.73
CA GLY A 246 -16.85 4.03 -5.13
C GLY A 246 -15.59 4.24 -5.97
N ASN A 247 -15.74 4.45 -7.28
CA ASN A 247 -14.62 4.77 -8.17
C ASN A 247 -14.99 5.88 -9.19
N GLU A 248 -14.04 6.75 -9.49
CA GLU A 248 -14.11 7.93 -10.36
C GLU A 248 -15.38 8.78 -10.13
N MET A 249 -15.69 9.11 -8.87
CA MET A 249 -16.93 9.81 -8.49
C MET A 249 -17.16 11.16 -9.17
N ALA A 250 -16.12 11.79 -9.72
CA ALA A 250 -16.24 12.96 -10.58
C ALA A 250 -17.09 12.71 -11.85
N HIS A 251 -17.29 11.45 -12.26
CA HIS A 251 -18.18 11.07 -13.37
C HIS A 251 -19.62 11.55 -13.17
N TRP A 252 -20.09 11.70 -11.92
CA TRP A 252 -21.39 12.31 -11.66
C TRP A 252 -21.53 13.67 -12.32
N GLU A 253 -20.53 14.54 -12.19
CA GLU A 253 -20.58 15.88 -12.79
C GLU A 253 -20.26 15.88 -14.29
N LEU A 254 -19.43 14.93 -14.74
CA LEU A 254 -19.05 14.83 -16.16
C LEU A 254 -20.17 14.24 -17.04
N GLU A 255 -20.88 13.24 -16.53
CA GLU A 255 -21.89 12.50 -17.28
C GLU A 255 -23.33 12.91 -16.93
N GLN A 256 -23.57 13.29 -15.66
CA GLN A 256 -24.90 13.63 -15.13
C GLN A 256 -24.91 14.92 -14.28
N PRO A 257 -24.55 16.09 -14.87
CA PRO A 257 -24.34 17.33 -14.12
C PRO A 257 -25.51 17.69 -13.19
N GLY A 258 -25.20 17.94 -11.91
CA GLY A 258 -26.16 18.36 -10.90
C GLY A 258 -27.12 17.28 -10.36
N VAL A 259 -27.03 16.02 -10.80
CA VAL A 259 -27.84 14.92 -10.25
C VAL A 259 -27.38 14.56 -8.83
N PHE A 260 -26.07 14.39 -8.65
CA PHE A 260 -25.45 14.21 -7.33
C PHE A 260 -24.33 15.25 -7.15
N PRO A 261 -24.63 16.44 -6.62
CA PRO A 261 -23.64 17.51 -6.48
C PRO A 261 -22.43 17.11 -5.62
N VAL A 262 -21.24 17.64 -5.93
CA VAL A 262 -19.98 17.27 -5.25
C VAL A 262 -20.06 17.48 -3.73
N ALA A 263 -20.65 18.57 -3.26
CA ALA A 263 -20.86 18.77 -1.83
C ALA A 263 -21.73 17.68 -1.16
N ASP A 264 -22.71 17.11 -1.87
CA ASP A 264 -23.51 15.98 -1.36
C ASP A 264 -22.69 14.69 -1.40
N GLN A 265 -21.94 14.44 -2.49
CA GLN A 265 -21.00 13.31 -2.57
C GLN A 265 -20.00 13.33 -1.40
N ALA A 266 -19.45 14.50 -1.07
CA ALA A 266 -18.50 14.67 0.04
C ALA A 266 -19.11 14.29 1.40
N ARG A 267 -20.37 14.70 1.65
CA ARG A 267 -21.10 14.34 2.87
C ARG A 267 -21.37 12.84 2.94
N TRP A 268 -21.75 12.24 1.83
CA TRP A 268 -22.00 10.81 1.71
C TRP A 268 -20.71 9.99 1.94
N LEU A 269 -19.62 10.31 1.24
CA LEU A 269 -18.31 9.67 1.39
C LEU A 269 -17.84 9.69 2.86
N LYS A 270 -17.95 10.85 3.52
CA LYS A 270 -17.61 10.97 4.94
C LYS A 270 -18.51 10.11 5.82
N ALA A 271 -19.81 10.06 5.57
CA ALA A 271 -20.75 9.26 6.37
C ALA A 271 -20.41 7.75 6.28
N VAL A 272 -20.14 7.25 5.06
CA VAL A 272 -19.69 5.87 4.85
C VAL A 272 -18.36 5.62 5.58
N SER A 273 -17.40 6.54 5.46
CA SER A 273 -16.11 6.42 6.14
C SER A 273 -16.24 6.40 7.67
N ASP A 274 -17.16 7.17 8.26
CA ASP A 274 -17.39 7.19 9.70
C ASP A 274 -17.89 5.80 10.18
N ILE A 275 -18.80 5.17 9.42
CA ILE A 275 -19.30 3.82 9.71
C ILE A 275 -18.18 2.79 9.61
N ILE A 276 -17.38 2.82 8.53
CA ILE A 276 -16.24 1.89 8.40
C ILE A 276 -15.32 2.01 9.62
N ARG A 277 -15.01 3.23 10.08
CA ARG A 277 -14.14 3.45 11.24
C ARG A 277 -14.77 3.07 12.58
N GLU A 278 -16.10 3.08 12.69
CA GLU A 278 -16.80 2.60 13.88
C GLU A 278 -16.64 1.07 14.05
N HIS A 279 -16.64 0.34 12.93
CA HIS A 279 -16.58 -1.12 12.91
C HIS A 279 -15.15 -1.70 12.72
N ASP A 280 -14.24 -0.92 12.13
CA ASP A 280 -12.82 -1.23 11.95
C ASP A 280 -11.91 -0.01 12.22
N ASP A 281 -11.32 0.04 13.42
CA ASP A 281 -10.38 1.09 13.83
C ASP A 281 -9.02 1.05 13.11
N ASN A 282 -8.76 0.00 12.33
CA ASN A 282 -7.51 -0.21 11.58
C ASN A 282 -7.66 -0.03 10.06
N ALA A 283 -8.88 0.24 9.59
CA ALA A 283 -9.19 0.54 8.20
C ALA A 283 -8.31 1.68 7.67
N VAL A 284 -7.94 1.55 6.40
CA VAL A 284 -7.30 2.61 5.60
C VAL A 284 -8.29 2.98 4.51
N ILE A 285 -8.76 4.22 4.56
CA ILE A 285 -9.80 4.72 3.65
C ILE A 285 -9.14 5.47 2.50
N LEU A 286 -9.48 5.06 1.28
CA LEU A 286 -9.07 5.69 0.03
C LEU A 286 -10.18 6.62 -0.47
N LEU A 287 -9.79 7.66 -1.20
CA LEU A 287 -10.72 8.40 -2.05
C LEU A 287 -11.24 7.49 -3.18
N PRO A 288 -12.33 7.86 -3.87
CA PRO A 288 -12.86 7.10 -4.98
C PRO A 288 -11.97 7.12 -6.25
N GLY A 289 -10.66 7.34 -6.17
CA GLY A 289 -9.80 7.44 -7.35
C GLY A 289 -10.11 8.65 -8.24
N LEU A 290 -9.27 9.69 -8.19
CA LEU A 290 -9.43 10.83 -9.09
C LEU A 290 -9.30 10.36 -10.56
N ILE A 291 -10.28 10.69 -11.40
CA ILE A 291 -10.35 10.28 -12.81
C ILE A 291 -9.10 10.69 -13.61
N SER A 292 -8.52 11.84 -13.29
CA SER A 292 -7.30 12.35 -13.88
C SER A 292 -6.63 13.35 -12.93
N ILE A 293 -5.36 13.65 -13.20
CA ILE A 293 -4.59 14.69 -12.51
C ILE A 293 -3.95 15.68 -13.51
N THR A 294 -4.47 15.74 -14.74
CA THR A 294 -3.96 16.64 -15.79
C THR A 294 -4.42 18.07 -15.59
N GLU A 295 -3.58 19.07 -15.87
CA GLU A 295 -3.82 20.52 -15.61
C GLU A 295 -5.20 21.07 -15.99
N ASP A 296 -5.82 20.59 -17.08
CA ASP A 296 -7.16 21.05 -17.50
C ASP A 296 -8.31 20.50 -16.63
N ASN A 297 -8.02 19.50 -15.79
CA ASN A 297 -8.91 18.72 -14.92
C ASN A 297 -8.25 18.40 -13.56
N VAL A 298 -7.42 19.28 -12.99
CA VAL A 298 -6.96 19.08 -11.60
C VAL A 298 -8.12 19.50 -10.71
N ASP A 299 -9.06 18.55 -10.58
CA ASP A 299 -10.49 18.72 -10.45
C ASP A 299 -10.95 19.57 -9.25
N ASP A 300 -11.85 20.53 -9.56
CA ASP A 300 -12.73 21.23 -8.60
C ASP A 300 -13.39 20.24 -7.61
N TRP A 301 -13.52 18.97 -8.00
CA TRP A 301 -14.05 17.90 -7.16
C TRP A 301 -13.27 17.70 -5.87
N LEU A 302 -11.94 17.54 -5.91
CA LEU A 302 -11.16 17.28 -4.68
C LEU A 302 -11.17 18.51 -3.76
N GLU A 303 -11.03 19.70 -4.36
CA GLU A 303 -11.12 20.97 -3.64
C GLU A 303 -12.48 21.10 -2.94
N GLU A 304 -13.59 20.90 -3.66
CA GLU A 304 -14.93 21.01 -3.11
C GLU A 304 -15.21 19.94 -2.05
N VAL A 305 -14.74 18.71 -2.24
CA VAL A 305 -14.85 17.64 -1.22
C VAL A 305 -14.17 18.06 0.08
N VAL A 306 -12.91 18.49 0.01
CA VAL A 306 -12.14 18.89 1.20
C VAL A 306 -12.74 20.15 1.84
N HIS A 307 -13.17 21.15 1.06
CA HIS A 307 -13.82 22.34 1.59
C HIS A 307 -15.19 22.06 2.24
N THR A 308 -15.92 21.05 1.76
CA THR A 308 -17.25 20.72 2.28
C THR A 308 -17.18 20.00 3.62
N VAL A 309 -16.32 18.99 3.76
CA VAL A 309 -16.33 18.09 4.93
C VAL A 309 -14.99 17.91 5.63
N GLY A 310 -13.94 18.58 5.16
CA GLY A 310 -12.57 18.41 5.63
C GLY A 310 -11.91 17.14 5.10
N SER A 311 -10.67 16.90 5.54
CA SER A 311 -9.81 15.81 5.06
C SER A 311 -9.56 14.69 6.07
N ASP A 312 -10.06 14.80 7.31
CA ASP A 312 -9.76 13.85 8.39
C ASP A 312 -10.35 12.45 8.18
N TRP A 313 -11.30 12.29 7.27
CA TRP A 313 -12.02 11.04 7.07
C TRP A 313 -11.25 10.02 6.21
N PHE A 314 -10.45 10.46 5.22
CA PHE A 314 -9.64 9.58 4.37
C PHE A 314 -8.15 9.56 4.75
N ASP A 315 -7.47 8.48 4.39
CA ASP A 315 -6.03 8.26 4.65
C ASP A 315 -5.17 8.41 3.38
N VAL A 316 -5.74 8.17 2.20
CA VAL A 316 -5.03 8.10 0.93
C VAL A 316 -5.73 8.95 -0.13
N VAL A 317 -4.97 9.81 -0.79
CA VAL A 317 -5.35 10.45 -2.05
C VAL A 317 -4.92 9.55 -3.18
N ASN A 318 -5.85 8.78 -3.75
CA ASN A 318 -5.58 7.94 -4.90
C ASN A 318 -6.16 8.53 -6.19
N TYR A 319 -5.48 8.24 -7.29
CA TYR A 319 -5.74 8.88 -8.58
C TYR A 319 -5.36 7.99 -9.76
N HIS A 320 -5.89 8.32 -10.93
CA HIS A 320 -5.67 7.61 -12.17
C HIS A 320 -4.88 8.48 -13.15
N TYR A 321 -3.95 7.87 -13.87
CA TYR A 321 -3.20 8.57 -14.90
C TYR A 321 -2.85 7.67 -16.08
N TYR A 322 -3.61 7.83 -17.17
CA TYR A 322 -3.41 7.10 -18.41
C TYR A 322 -2.69 7.90 -19.50
N GLY A 323 -2.55 9.21 -19.33
CA GLY A 323 -1.91 10.09 -20.30
C GLY A 323 -0.45 9.75 -20.60
N ARG A 324 0.16 10.50 -21.52
CA ARG A 324 1.57 10.31 -21.91
C ARG A 324 2.51 10.36 -20.70
N TRP A 325 3.41 9.40 -20.55
CA TRP A 325 4.29 9.34 -19.37
C TRP A 325 5.16 10.60 -19.20
N GLN A 326 5.52 11.28 -20.30
CA GLN A 326 6.29 12.53 -20.26
C GLN A 326 5.54 13.68 -19.55
N GLY A 327 4.22 13.62 -19.52
CA GLY A 327 3.38 14.61 -18.85
C GLY A 327 3.14 14.31 -17.38
N PHE A 328 3.58 13.15 -16.87
CA PHE A 328 3.25 12.70 -15.53
C PHE A 328 3.80 13.66 -14.46
N ALA A 329 5.07 14.05 -14.55
CA ALA A 329 5.69 14.91 -13.54
C ALA A 329 4.92 16.24 -13.37
N VAL A 330 4.56 16.88 -14.49
CA VAL A 330 3.76 18.12 -14.48
C VAL A 330 2.39 17.90 -13.84
N ALA A 331 1.69 16.83 -14.23
CA ALA A 331 0.39 16.49 -13.69
C ALA A 331 0.45 16.20 -12.17
N ARG A 332 1.49 15.47 -11.74
CA ARG A 332 1.67 15.09 -10.35
C ARG A 332 2.13 16.26 -9.47
N ASP A 333 2.92 17.18 -10.01
CA ASP A 333 3.27 18.46 -9.38
C ASP A 333 2.01 19.34 -9.19
N ALA A 334 1.10 19.34 -10.16
CA ALA A 334 -0.16 20.06 -10.02
C ALA A 334 -1.03 19.49 -8.88
N LEU A 335 -1.14 18.16 -8.77
CA LEU A 335 -1.79 17.50 -7.63
C LEU A 335 -1.07 17.81 -6.30
N GLN A 336 0.27 17.85 -6.30
CA GLN A 336 1.06 18.19 -5.12
C GLN A 336 0.77 19.62 -4.65
N ASN A 337 0.75 20.59 -5.57
CA ASN A 337 0.43 21.98 -5.26
C ASN A 337 -0.99 22.12 -4.69
N LEU A 338 -1.98 21.47 -5.33
CA LEU A 338 -3.35 21.45 -4.80
C LEU A 338 -3.39 20.84 -3.40
N SER A 339 -2.63 19.77 -3.16
CA SER A 339 -2.56 19.12 -1.85
C SER A 339 -1.97 20.03 -0.76
N GLU A 340 -1.02 20.89 -1.11
CA GLU A 340 -0.46 21.91 -0.21
C GLU A 340 -1.48 23.02 0.08
N GLU A 341 -2.23 23.46 -0.93
CA GLU A 341 -3.29 24.47 -0.78
C GLU A 341 -4.43 23.98 0.12
N LEU A 342 -4.77 22.69 0.02
CA LEU A 342 -5.81 22.03 0.81
C LEU A 342 -5.34 21.52 2.19
N ASP A 343 -4.06 21.70 2.55
CA ASP A 343 -3.45 21.17 3.79
C ASP A 343 -3.61 19.64 3.95
N ILE A 344 -3.40 18.90 2.85
CA ILE A 344 -3.46 17.43 2.80
C ILE A 344 -2.17 16.77 2.31
N SER A 345 -1.06 17.52 2.22
CA SER A 345 0.24 16.99 1.79
C SER A 345 0.82 15.92 2.71
N ASP A 346 0.28 15.73 3.92
CA ASP A 346 0.67 14.67 4.85
C ASP A 346 -0.05 13.33 4.58
N LYS A 347 -1.03 13.31 3.68
CA LYS A 347 -1.72 12.10 3.20
C LYS A 347 -0.79 11.26 2.33
N LEU A 348 -1.17 9.99 2.17
CA LEU A 348 -0.49 9.08 1.24
C LEU A 348 -1.02 9.30 -0.17
N PHE A 349 -0.17 9.15 -1.18
CA PHE A 349 -0.54 9.26 -2.60
C PHE A 349 -0.34 7.94 -3.34
N TRP A 350 -1.41 7.41 -3.92
CA TRP A 350 -1.39 6.13 -4.65
C TRP A 350 -1.92 6.31 -6.08
N GLN A 351 -1.20 5.79 -7.06
CA GLN A 351 -1.67 5.72 -8.43
C GLN A 351 -2.44 4.42 -8.63
N THR A 352 -3.74 4.43 -8.31
CA THR A 352 -4.60 3.23 -8.30
C THR A 352 -5.01 2.76 -9.68
N GLU A 353 -4.78 3.56 -10.72
CA GLU A 353 -4.85 3.10 -12.10
C GLU A 353 -3.86 3.79 -13.02
N THR A 354 -3.14 2.98 -13.78
CA THR A 354 -2.34 3.42 -14.92
C THR A 354 -2.07 2.25 -15.84
N GLY A 355 -1.89 2.52 -17.12
CA GLY A 355 -1.55 1.48 -18.07
C GLY A 355 -1.37 2.02 -19.47
N THR A 356 -0.87 1.17 -20.35
CA THR A 356 -0.75 1.46 -21.79
C THR A 356 -1.09 0.21 -22.59
N SER A 357 -1.55 0.42 -23.82
CA SER A 357 -1.90 -0.68 -24.72
C SER A 357 -0.64 -1.26 -25.36
N SER A 358 -0.64 -2.55 -25.69
CA SER A 358 0.35 -3.13 -26.61
C SER A 358 -0.03 -3.00 -28.09
N ASP A 359 -1.26 -2.55 -28.40
CA ASP A 359 -1.73 -2.30 -29.78
C ASP A 359 -1.21 -0.95 -30.30
N PRO A 360 -0.41 -0.93 -31.39
CA PRO A 360 0.13 0.31 -31.94
C PRO A 360 -0.90 1.26 -32.54
N THR A 361 -2.13 0.79 -32.76
CA THR A 361 -3.23 1.62 -33.28
C THR A 361 -4.09 2.23 -32.17
N ASN A 362 -3.99 1.74 -30.94
CA ASN A 362 -4.75 2.29 -29.83
C ASN A 362 -3.98 3.45 -29.20
N THR A 363 -4.44 4.69 -29.39
CA THR A 363 -3.87 5.88 -28.73
C THR A 363 -4.89 6.63 -27.87
N THR A 364 -6.10 6.07 -27.69
CA THR A 364 -7.27 6.75 -27.12
C THR A 364 -7.00 7.32 -25.73
N ARG A 365 -6.30 6.58 -24.87
CA ARG A 365 -6.01 6.99 -23.49
C ARG A 365 -4.60 7.57 -23.31
N THR A 366 -3.62 7.01 -24.01
CA THR A 366 -2.20 7.37 -23.82
C THR A 366 -1.79 8.63 -24.56
N ASN A 367 -2.42 8.93 -25.70
CA ASN A 367 -2.06 10.04 -26.57
C ASN A 367 -0.60 9.99 -27.09
N TYR A 368 -0.05 8.78 -27.29
CA TYR A 368 1.19 8.52 -28.05
C TYR A 368 1.18 7.10 -28.63
N PRO A 369 2.00 6.82 -29.67
CA PRO A 369 2.04 5.50 -30.30
C PRO A 369 2.44 4.40 -29.31
N ASN A 370 1.60 3.38 -29.23
CA ASN A 370 1.80 2.22 -28.38
C ASN A 370 2.53 1.09 -29.12
N SER A 371 3.01 0.10 -28.37
CA SER A 371 3.51 -1.18 -28.89
C SER A 371 3.74 -2.13 -27.72
N THR A 372 3.97 -3.41 -27.99
CA THR A 372 4.35 -4.38 -26.96
C THR A 372 5.62 -3.97 -26.21
N ASP A 373 6.64 -3.44 -26.90
CA ASP A 373 7.88 -2.98 -26.28
C ASP A 373 7.67 -1.70 -25.46
N GLN A 374 6.82 -0.78 -25.95
CA GLN A 374 6.49 0.45 -25.22
C GLN A 374 5.68 0.14 -23.96
N GLN A 375 4.72 -0.79 -24.04
CA GLN A 375 3.97 -1.25 -22.87
C GLN A 375 4.90 -1.82 -21.79
N ALA A 376 5.84 -2.69 -22.19
CA ALA A 376 6.87 -3.19 -21.28
C ALA A 376 7.71 -2.05 -20.69
N ALA A 377 8.20 -1.13 -21.52
CA ALA A 377 8.98 0.02 -21.05
C ALA A 377 8.20 0.92 -20.06
N ASP A 378 6.90 1.12 -20.30
CA ASP A 378 6.06 2.00 -19.50
C ASP A 378 5.82 1.49 -18.08
N ILE A 379 5.94 0.18 -17.83
CA ILE A 379 5.96 -0.39 -16.48
C ILE A 379 7.05 0.28 -15.64
N PHE A 380 8.27 0.40 -16.18
CA PHE A 380 9.37 1.07 -15.49
C PHE A 380 9.22 2.59 -15.51
N ARG A 381 8.90 3.20 -16.65
CA ARG A 381 8.80 4.67 -16.74
C ARG A 381 7.80 5.22 -15.73
N ARG A 382 6.59 4.66 -15.70
CA ARG A 382 5.50 5.14 -14.84
C ARG A 382 5.79 4.85 -13.38
N ALA A 383 6.29 3.65 -13.05
CA ALA A 383 6.65 3.33 -11.67
C ALA A 383 7.76 4.26 -11.14
N MET A 384 8.82 4.52 -11.91
CA MET A 384 9.93 5.36 -11.44
C MET A 384 9.48 6.80 -11.26
N LEU A 385 8.70 7.34 -12.19
CA LEU A 385 8.15 8.69 -12.08
C LEU A 385 7.23 8.85 -10.86
N ALA A 386 6.36 7.87 -10.60
CA ALA A 386 5.47 7.89 -9.45
C ALA A 386 6.24 7.76 -8.13
N TYR A 387 7.19 6.84 -8.02
CA TYR A 387 8.00 6.69 -6.80
C TYR A 387 8.89 7.91 -6.52
N ASP A 388 9.43 8.55 -7.56
CA ASP A 388 10.21 9.79 -7.43
C ASP A 388 9.34 10.95 -6.91
N ALA A 389 8.08 11.00 -7.35
CA ALA A 389 7.08 11.94 -6.83
C ALA A 389 6.58 11.59 -5.40
N GLY A 390 7.03 10.48 -4.82
CA GLY A 390 6.70 10.07 -3.46
C GLY A 390 5.49 9.15 -3.33
N ASP A 391 4.95 8.66 -4.44
CA ASP A 391 3.81 7.74 -4.39
C ASP A 391 4.22 6.39 -3.80
N GLU A 392 3.34 5.81 -2.97
CA GLU A 392 3.65 4.54 -2.31
C GLU A 392 3.25 3.32 -3.13
N VAL A 393 2.17 3.41 -3.91
CA VAL A 393 1.54 2.29 -4.61
C VAL A 393 1.20 2.70 -6.05
N ILE A 394 1.54 1.85 -7.00
CA ILE A 394 1.11 1.94 -8.40
C ILE A 394 0.36 0.66 -8.75
N MET A 395 -0.79 0.79 -9.39
CA MET A 395 -1.58 -0.33 -9.89
C MET A 395 -1.66 -0.30 -11.42
N TRP A 396 -1.17 -1.36 -12.05
CA TRP A 396 -1.25 -1.47 -13.50
C TRP A 396 -2.62 -1.98 -13.94
N HIS A 397 -3.31 -1.18 -14.74
CA HIS A 397 -4.49 -1.58 -15.48
C HIS A 397 -4.05 -2.18 -16.83
N THR A 398 -4.18 -3.49 -17.06
CA THR A 398 -4.85 -4.49 -16.21
C THR A 398 -4.10 -5.82 -16.16
N TYR A 399 -4.52 -6.72 -15.28
CA TYR A 399 -4.05 -8.10 -15.26
C TYR A 399 -4.35 -8.82 -16.59
N ILE A 400 -5.63 -8.98 -16.93
CA ILE A 400 -6.08 -9.64 -18.17
C ILE A 400 -6.70 -8.59 -19.09
N GLY A 401 -6.09 -8.38 -20.25
CA GLY A 401 -6.57 -7.42 -21.25
C GLY A 401 -7.72 -8.00 -22.07
N ASN A 402 -8.52 -7.14 -22.70
CA ASN A 402 -9.41 -7.54 -23.80
C ASN A 402 -8.72 -7.31 -25.16
N ASP A 403 -9.19 -7.97 -26.21
CA ASP A 403 -8.72 -7.77 -27.59
C ASP A 403 -9.78 -7.12 -28.51
N ASP A 404 -10.84 -6.56 -27.93
CA ASP A 404 -11.94 -5.94 -28.68
C ASP A 404 -11.52 -4.58 -29.27
N ASP A 405 -11.48 -4.51 -30.60
CA ASP A 405 -11.13 -3.31 -31.37
C ASP A 405 -12.03 -2.09 -31.04
N GLY A 406 -13.24 -2.30 -30.51
CA GLY A 406 -14.16 -1.25 -30.07
C GLY A 406 -13.80 -0.62 -28.72
N GLU A 407 -12.99 -1.30 -27.90
CA GLU A 407 -12.73 -0.91 -26.52
C GLU A 407 -11.53 0.03 -26.38
N ALA A 408 -11.68 1.07 -25.55
CA ALA A 408 -10.61 2.04 -25.30
C ALA A 408 -9.42 1.42 -24.56
N PHE A 409 -9.68 0.38 -23.75
CA PHE A 409 -8.70 -0.33 -22.93
C PHE A 409 -8.22 -1.66 -23.54
N ARG A 410 -8.46 -1.88 -24.83
CA ARG A 410 -7.97 -3.09 -25.50
C ARG A 410 -6.44 -3.21 -25.45
N TYR A 411 -5.97 -4.43 -25.24
CA TYR A 411 -4.57 -4.82 -25.11
C TYR A 411 -3.80 -4.13 -23.98
N PHE A 412 -4.47 -3.68 -22.91
CA PHE A 412 -3.82 -3.15 -21.69
C PHE A 412 -3.30 -4.24 -20.72
N GLY A 413 -3.74 -5.48 -20.92
CA GLY A 413 -3.37 -6.63 -20.10
C GLY A 413 -1.87 -6.89 -20.07
N VAL A 414 -1.37 -7.35 -18.93
CA VAL A 414 -0.08 -8.07 -18.89
C VAL A 414 -0.25 -9.53 -19.32
N VAL A 415 -1.48 -10.05 -19.27
CA VAL A 415 -1.91 -11.36 -19.76
C VAL A 415 -3.03 -11.17 -20.80
N ASN A 416 -3.04 -11.99 -21.84
CA ASN A 416 -4.09 -12.02 -22.87
C ASN A 416 -5.29 -12.89 -22.42
N GLU A 417 -6.43 -12.80 -23.11
CA GLU A 417 -7.63 -13.61 -22.79
C GLU A 417 -7.41 -15.13 -22.97
N ASP A 418 -6.44 -15.54 -23.81
CA ASP A 418 -6.02 -16.93 -23.95
C ASP A 418 -5.02 -17.38 -22.86
N MET A 419 -4.84 -16.56 -21.82
CA MET A 419 -3.89 -16.71 -20.71
C MET A 419 -2.41 -16.69 -21.12
N SER A 420 -2.08 -16.33 -22.37
CA SER A 420 -0.70 -16.13 -22.77
C SER A 420 -0.11 -14.85 -22.15
N LYS A 421 1.14 -14.95 -21.69
CA LYS A 421 1.85 -13.87 -20.99
C LYS A 421 2.47 -12.91 -22.01
N GLN A 422 2.17 -11.62 -21.91
CA GLN A 422 2.79 -10.58 -22.73
C GLN A 422 4.19 -10.20 -22.20
N PRO A 423 5.06 -9.55 -23.00
CA PRO A 423 6.30 -8.96 -22.50
C PRO A 423 6.16 -8.08 -21.26
N ALA A 424 5.04 -7.36 -21.11
CA ALA A 424 4.74 -6.58 -19.91
C ALA A 424 4.66 -7.45 -18.64
N TYR A 425 4.17 -8.69 -18.72
CA TYR A 425 4.16 -9.64 -17.58
C TYR A 425 5.56 -9.86 -17.00
N TYR A 426 6.53 -10.20 -17.86
CA TYR A 426 7.91 -10.45 -17.42
C TYR A 426 8.59 -9.17 -16.95
N THR A 427 8.16 -8.03 -17.48
CA THR A 427 8.67 -6.72 -17.06
C THR A 427 8.16 -6.32 -15.68
N VAL A 428 6.91 -6.64 -15.35
CA VAL A 428 6.38 -6.53 -13.98
C VAL A 428 7.21 -7.39 -13.04
N GLN A 429 7.50 -8.64 -13.40
CA GLN A 429 8.34 -9.52 -12.59
C GLN A 429 9.75 -8.94 -12.38
N LEU A 430 10.38 -8.38 -13.43
CA LEU A 430 11.67 -7.71 -13.29
C LEU A 430 11.61 -6.52 -12.34
N LEU A 431 10.58 -5.68 -12.47
CA LEU A 431 10.38 -4.51 -11.61
C LEU A 431 10.22 -4.92 -10.14
N THR A 432 9.38 -5.91 -9.85
CA THR A 432 9.11 -6.37 -8.47
C THR A 432 10.30 -7.10 -7.83
N ASP A 433 11.08 -7.84 -8.63
CA ASP A 433 12.25 -8.54 -8.13
C ASP A 433 13.41 -7.58 -7.83
N GLU A 434 13.65 -6.61 -8.72
CA GLU A 434 14.86 -5.79 -8.69
C GLU A 434 14.68 -4.42 -8.03
N ILE A 435 13.47 -3.85 -8.05
CA ILE A 435 13.22 -2.45 -7.69
C ILE A 435 12.29 -2.28 -6.50
N THR A 436 11.10 -2.87 -6.47
CA THR A 436 10.04 -2.53 -5.48
C THR A 436 10.43 -2.71 -4.01
N LYS A 437 11.54 -3.40 -3.74
CA LYS A 437 12.12 -3.57 -2.41
C LYS A 437 13.05 -2.43 -1.97
N PHE A 438 13.06 -1.29 -2.65
CA PHE A 438 13.92 -0.15 -2.34
C PHE A 438 13.66 0.51 -0.97
N THR A 439 14.71 1.13 -0.41
CA THR A 439 14.64 2.03 0.75
C THR A 439 14.53 3.48 0.33
N GLN A 440 15.24 3.87 -0.74
CA GLN A 440 15.22 5.21 -1.30
C GLN A 440 15.32 5.15 -2.82
N ILE A 441 14.62 6.05 -3.50
CA ILE A 441 14.82 6.37 -4.92
C ILE A 441 15.26 7.84 -4.98
N THR A 442 16.23 8.14 -5.84
CA THR A 442 16.69 9.50 -6.06
C THR A 442 16.95 9.70 -7.54
N ARG A 443 16.30 10.70 -8.13
CA ARG A 443 16.58 11.11 -9.50
C ARG A 443 17.83 11.98 -9.56
N ASP A 444 18.67 11.74 -10.56
CA ASP A 444 19.78 12.64 -10.90
C ASP A 444 19.26 13.83 -11.69
N GLU A 445 19.16 14.99 -11.03
CA GLU A 445 18.71 16.24 -11.65
C GLU A 445 19.77 16.91 -12.54
N THR A 446 21.00 16.42 -12.56
CA THR A 446 22.08 17.06 -13.36
C THR A 446 21.95 16.79 -14.85
N ALA A 447 21.13 15.82 -15.25
CA ALA A 447 20.87 15.48 -16.64
C ALA A 447 19.47 15.96 -17.05
N SER A 448 19.38 17.16 -17.65
CA SER A 448 18.11 17.85 -17.93
C SER A 448 17.10 17.06 -18.78
N ASP A 449 17.59 16.20 -19.67
CA ASP A 449 16.75 15.44 -20.60
C ASP A 449 16.77 13.92 -20.32
N GLN A 450 17.64 13.47 -19.42
CA GLN A 450 17.73 12.05 -19.05
C GLN A 450 16.91 11.77 -17.80
N PHE A 451 16.43 10.54 -17.73
CA PHE A 451 15.75 9.99 -16.57
C PHE A 451 16.67 8.95 -15.97
N VAL A 452 17.47 9.36 -14.98
CA VAL A 452 18.41 8.49 -14.28
C VAL A 452 18.01 8.42 -12.81
N TYR A 453 17.67 7.23 -12.34
CA TYR A 453 17.28 6.96 -10.96
C TYR A 453 18.32 6.08 -10.30
N ASP A 454 18.74 6.49 -9.11
CA ASP A 454 19.49 5.68 -8.16
C ASP A 454 18.51 5.06 -7.15
N ILE A 455 18.52 3.73 -7.05
CA ILE A 455 17.65 2.93 -6.20
C ILE A 455 18.49 2.25 -5.12
N GLU A 456 18.45 2.77 -3.90
CA GLU A 456 19.06 2.12 -2.75
C GLU A 456 18.20 0.94 -2.29
N ARG A 457 18.81 -0.24 -2.15
CA ARG A 457 18.16 -1.45 -1.64
C ARG A 457 18.41 -1.64 -0.14
N PRO A 458 17.64 -2.50 0.56
CA PRO A 458 17.70 -2.62 2.03
C PRO A 458 19.02 -3.15 2.59
N ASN A 459 19.83 -3.78 1.74
CA ASN A 459 21.18 -4.27 2.05
C ASN A 459 22.26 -3.19 1.80
N GLY A 460 21.89 -1.99 1.34
CA GLY A 460 22.79 -0.90 0.96
C GLY A 460 23.43 -1.06 -0.43
N SER A 461 23.02 -2.03 -1.24
CA SER A 461 23.42 -2.08 -2.66
C SER A 461 22.52 -1.18 -3.50
N HIS A 462 23.04 -0.67 -4.61
CA HIS A 462 22.28 0.18 -5.52
C HIS A 462 21.83 -0.60 -6.76
N ALA A 463 20.77 -0.11 -7.38
CA ALA A 463 20.43 -0.38 -8.76
C ALA A 463 20.14 0.95 -9.44
N TYR A 464 20.27 0.98 -10.76
CA TYR A 464 20.01 2.19 -11.52
C TYR A 464 19.05 1.90 -12.66
N VAL A 465 18.08 2.79 -12.86
CA VAL A 465 17.21 2.77 -14.03
C VAL A 465 17.48 4.04 -14.83
N ALA A 466 17.79 3.89 -16.12
CA ALA A 466 18.11 5.01 -16.97
C ALA A 466 17.41 4.94 -18.33
N TRP A 467 16.91 6.07 -18.81
CA TRP A 467 16.44 6.25 -20.19
C TRP A 467 16.50 7.72 -20.61
N ASP A 468 16.29 7.97 -21.90
CA ASP A 468 16.15 9.32 -22.44
C ASP A 468 15.15 9.28 -23.60
N ALA A 469 14.19 10.20 -23.62
CA ALA A 469 13.23 10.30 -24.72
C ALA A 469 13.92 10.59 -26.07
N GLN A 470 15.12 11.17 -26.02
CA GLN A 470 16.04 11.33 -27.13
C GLN A 470 17.19 10.32 -27.01
N THR A 471 17.83 9.98 -28.13
CA THR A 471 19.05 9.16 -28.04
C THR A 471 20.18 9.98 -27.46
N SER A 472 20.71 9.55 -26.30
CA SER A 472 21.86 10.18 -25.66
C SER A 472 22.80 9.14 -25.08
N THR A 473 23.71 9.55 -24.21
CA THR A 473 24.67 8.67 -23.56
C THR A 473 24.81 9.01 -22.08
N MET A 474 25.11 8.01 -21.25
CA MET A 474 25.50 8.23 -19.86
C MET A 474 26.77 7.45 -19.51
N THR A 475 27.40 7.82 -18.41
CA THR A 475 28.52 7.09 -17.84
C THR A 475 28.01 6.08 -16.81
N VAL A 476 28.46 4.82 -16.91
CA VAL A 476 28.09 3.75 -15.98
C VAL A 476 28.61 4.06 -14.57
N PRO A 477 27.75 4.03 -13.52
CA PRO A 477 28.14 4.26 -12.14
C PRO A 477 29.24 3.31 -11.64
N SER A 478 29.95 3.72 -10.58
CA SER A 478 31.18 3.03 -10.15
C SER A 478 30.98 1.62 -9.58
N ASP A 479 29.76 1.32 -9.15
CA ASP A 479 29.32 0.11 -8.47
C ASP A 479 28.46 -0.80 -9.37
N VAL A 480 28.25 -0.42 -10.64
CA VAL A 480 27.52 -1.21 -11.63
C VAL A 480 28.47 -2.15 -12.37
N SER A 481 28.02 -3.38 -12.60
CA SER A 481 28.78 -4.43 -13.30
C SER A 481 28.02 -5.09 -14.44
N GLU A 482 26.69 -4.95 -14.47
CA GLU A 482 25.85 -5.47 -15.54
C GLU A 482 24.64 -4.58 -15.80
N MET A 483 24.10 -4.69 -17.02
CA MET A 483 22.86 -4.01 -17.41
C MET A 483 21.97 -4.90 -18.27
N THR A 484 20.68 -4.58 -18.31
CA THR A 484 19.72 -5.20 -19.23
C THR A 484 18.68 -4.19 -19.70
N SER A 485 18.12 -4.42 -20.88
CA SER A 485 16.89 -3.73 -21.31
C SER A 485 15.72 -4.20 -20.44
N VAL A 486 14.80 -3.30 -20.10
CA VAL A 486 13.57 -3.70 -19.39
C VAL A 486 12.56 -4.41 -20.31
N VAL A 487 12.81 -4.45 -21.61
CA VAL A 487 12.01 -5.25 -22.56
C VAL A 487 12.61 -6.67 -22.64
N PRO A 488 11.83 -7.72 -22.37
CA PRO A 488 12.34 -9.09 -22.37
C PRO A 488 12.60 -9.62 -23.78
N ASN A 489 13.42 -10.67 -23.86
CA ASN A 489 13.53 -11.51 -25.03
C ASN A 489 12.17 -12.21 -25.32
N SER A 490 12.00 -12.75 -26.52
CA SER A 490 10.75 -13.44 -26.93
C SER A 490 10.35 -14.65 -26.08
N ASN A 491 11.26 -15.19 -25.27
CA ASN A 491 10.99 -16.27 -24.31
C ASN A 491 10.72 -15.77 -22.88
N GLY A 492 10.55 -14.46 -22.68
CA GLY A 492 10.31 -13.83 -21.37
C GLY A 492 11.56 -13.64 -20.50
N THR A 493 12.75 -13.98 -20.99
CA THR A 493 14.02 -13.81 -20.24
C THR A 493 14.70 -12.48 -20.54
N PHE A 494 15.61 -12.05 -19.67
CA PHE A 494 16.41 -10.83 -19.86
C PHE A 494 17.87 -11.15 -20.17
N THR A 495 18.44 -10.47 -21.17
CA THR A 495 19.86 -10.59 -21.51
C THR A 495 20.66 -9.58 -20.70
N TRP A 496 21.39 -10.06 -19.70
CA TRP A 496 22.31 -9.25 -18.92
C TRP A 496 23.66 -9.14 -19.62
N THR A 497 24.12 -7.90 -19.83
CA THR A 497 25.39 -7.58 -20.47
C THR A 497 26.33 -6.99 -19.45
N SER A 498 27.55 -7.52 -19.36
CA SER A 498 28.57 -6.95 -18.48
C SER A 498 28.96 -5.56 -18.96
N VAL A 499 29.07 -4.63 -18.02
CA VAL A 499 29.50 -3.25 -18.23
C VAL A 499 30.66 -2.93 -17.29
N THR A 500 31.51 -1.99 -17.67
CA THR A 500 32.62 -1.52 -16.85
C THR A 500 32.29 -0.17 -16.21
N PRO A 501 32.50 0.01 -14.89
CA PRO A 501 32.49 1.32 -14.25
C PRO A 501 33.20 2.40 -15.06
N GLY A 502 32.51 3.51 -15.33
CA GLY A 502 33.05 4.63 -16.11
C GLY A 502 32.98 4.48 -17.63
N GLU A 503 32.50 3.35 -18.17
CA GLU A 503 32.22 3.24 -19.60
C GLU A 503 31.01 4.08 -20.01
N THR A 504 30.92 4.42 -21.30
CA THR A 504 29.80 5.16 -21.85
C THR A 504 28.81 4.20 -22.51
N ILE A 505 27.54 4.26 -22.10
CA ILE A 505 26.45 3.52 -22.72
C ILE A 505 25.48 4.48 -23.42
N SER A 506 24.80 3.99 -24.44
CA SER A 506 23.73 4.73 -25.13
C SER A 506 22.41 4.58 -24.37
N LEU A 507 21.70 5.68 -24.19
CA LEU A 507 20.33 5.69 -23.71
C LEU A 507 19.37 5.88 -24.89
N THR A 508 18.24 5.20 -24.83
CA THR A 508 17.10 5.37 -25.73
C THR A 508 15.85 5.60 -24.89
N ASP A 509 14.69 5.68 -25.55
CA ASP A 509 13.41 5.82 -24.87
C ASP A 509 13.07 4.57 -24.04
N ILE A 510 13.63 3.41 -24.35
CA ILE A 510 13.48 2.16 -23.60
C ILE A 510 14.42 2.17 -22.37
N PRO A 511 13.88 1.99 -21.15
CA PRO A 511 14.72 1.92 -19.97
C PRO A 511 15.72 0.78 -19.97
N VAL A 512 16.89 1.06 -19.41
CA VAL A 512 17.88 0.07 -19.02
C VAL A 512 17.93 -0.02 -17.50
N LEU A 513 18.03 -1.24 -16.99
CA LEU A 513 18.27 -1.55 -15.59
C LEU A 513 19.73 -1.96 -15.42
N MET A 514 20.40 -1.41 -14.40
CA MET A 514 21.82 -1.60 -14.09
C MET A 514 22.01 -1.98 -12.62
N LYS A 515 22.97 -2.86 -12.30
CA LYS A 515 23.31 -3.26 -10.93
C LYS A 515 24.72 -3.82 -10.75
#